data_AF-A0A813F859-F1
#
_entry.id   AF-A0A813F859-F1
#
_cell.length_a   1.000
_cell.length_b   1.000
_cell.length_c   1.000
_cell.angle_alpha   90.00
_cell.angle_beta   90.00
_cell.angle_gamma   90.00
#
_symmetry.space_group_name_H-M   'P 1'
#
loop_
_entity.id
_entity.type
_entity.pdbx_description
1 polymer ?
#
loop_
_entity_poly.entity_id
_entity_poly.type
_entity_poly.pdbx_seq_one_letter_code
_entity_poly.pdbx_strand_id
1 'polypeptide(L)'
;DDRQDFDFMGPSRPFRSALGRAARAAKACGSRDRVRQAMEQLRGKERMQLGDRDGQIRPTGALSPFGGLGECADPDCPAHRLAWPQVRARFRDFVVSCVRNAVRGSDDGGVWWGPEGLRYTSLGSGQLLFDLEILERLRYVGVRIAQIDLVDSGYEGCPPSVDLRRALREFADWQRAAAQLCRHESAEIRVFSSLGDYFQVCCGSSDACDLILHADAAWPGADEECEQLALRALVPGGLLARLSNSCQDPAAPRDTGPPELTVAGTVEGGECSGHSLAPLRAAAWVLTEDQEAGSERVLVPVEGDDLLESCQQAIADTKNSSSPSYDLDLARALASANRVSRAEARARGFEAPGAKAPEKEGVLRKCWQEPEAAVSSEAADFQFPRLQQPPPEYFEQRKAARTRVPGRGKVLASPSETDAAQSEVASEKEQASLDVAAAPGVSSGLSRWKVMCSPHVAVRAKPKATGKLVGQLYTGEEILCENEDHLPWLRILEVPGRQLPSEAWVLSDVHLTEATDIGIGILLKRTCNR
;
A
#
# COMPACT_ATOMS: atom_id res chain seq x y z
N ASP A 1 -4.86 -16.18 -20.01
CA ASP A 1 -4.29 -14.92 -20.51
C ASP A 1 -4.44 -13.89 -19.39
N ASP A 2 -3.52 -13.96 -18.41
CA ASP A 2 -3.57 -13.17 -17.17
C ASP A 2 -3.25 -11.69 -17.41
N ARG A 3 -2.81 -11.33 -18.63
CA ARG A 3 -2.49 -9.96 -19.05
C ARG A 3 -3.71 -9.02 -19.07
N GLN A 4 -4.93 -9.56 -19.04
CA GLN A 4 -6.16 -8.76 -19.00
C GLN A 4 -6.67 -8.44 -17.59
N ASP A 5 -6.15 -9.13 -16.55
CA ASP A 5 -6.68 -8.99 -15.19
C ASP A 5 -6.00 -7.86 -14.42
N PHE A 6 -4.85 -7.40 -14.90
CA PHE A 6 -4.15 -6.25 -14.37
C PHE A 6 -3.90 -5.30 -15.51
N ASP A 7 -4.42 -4.08 -15.38
CA ASP A 7 -4.08 -3.03 -16.31
C ASP A 7 -2.65 -2.59 -16.01
N PHE A 8 -1.70 -3.20 -16.70
CA PHE A 8 -0.28 -2.82 -16.71
C PHE A 8 0.00 -1.70 -17.72
N MET A 9 -1.03 -1.00 -18.23
CA MET A 9 -0.84 -0.02 -19.31
C MET A 9 -0.04 1.20 -18.83
N GLY A 10 1.24 1.13 -19.13
CA GLY A 10 2.14 2.25 -19.39
C GLY A 10 2.96 2.71 -18.18
N PRO A 11 4.25 3.03 -18.37
CA PRO A 11 5.13 3.56 -17.33
C PRO A 11 4.64 4.86 -16.66
N SER A 12 3.61 5.51 -17.21
CA SER A 12 3.14 6.82 -16.78
C SER A 12 2.31 6.85 -15.49
N ARG A 13 1.94 5.71 -14.92
CA ARG A 13 1.10 5.67 -13.70
C ARG A 13 1.89 5.09 -12.52
N PRO A 14 1.84 5.72 -11.33
CA PRO A 14 2.49 5.20 -10.14
C PRO A 14 1.78 3.97 -9.55
N PHE A 15 0.68 3.49 -10.15
CA PHE A 15 -0.06 2.32 -9.69
C PHE A 15 -0.60 1.47 -10.82
N ARG A 16 -0.96 0.24 -10.48
CA ARG A 16 -1.63 -0.73 -11.34
C ARG A 16 -3.07 -0.91 -10.92
N SER A 17 -3.99 -1.09 -11.87
CA SER A 17 -5.38 -1.40 -11.55
C SER A 17 -5.62 -2.91 -11.58
N ALA A 18 -6.21 -3.46 -10.51
CA ALA A 18 -6.59 -4.88 -10.44
C ALA A 18 -8.05 -5.05 -10.88
N LEU A 19 -8.27 -5.66 -12.04
CA LEU A 19 -9.58 -5.86 -12.65
C LEU A 19 -10.12 -7.26 -12.33
N GLY A 20 -11.09 -7.30 -11.41
CA GLY A 20 -11.79 -8.52 -11.02
C GLY A 20 -12.89 -8.93 -12.01
N ARG A 21 -13.17 -10.23 -12.07
CA ARG A 21 -14.32 -10.83 -12.77
C ARG A 21 -15.16 -11.65 -11.80
N ALA A 22 -16.34 -11.13 -11.45
CA ALA A 22 -17.27 -11.79 -10.53
C ALA A 22 -17.62 -13.24 -10.92
N ALA A 23 -17.69 -13.54 -12.21
CA ALA A 23 -17.95 -14.88 -12.71
C ALA A 23 -16.89 -15.91 -12.29
N ARG A 24 -15.63 -15.49 -12.08
CA ARG A 24 -14.56 -16.37 -11.60
C ARG A 24 -14.75 -16.76 -10.14
N ALA A 25 -15.13 -15.81 -9.27
CA ALA A 25 -15.48 -16.11 -7.89
C ALA A 25 -16.66 -17.09 -7.80
N ALA A 26 -17.72 -16.87 -8.60
CA ALA A 26 -18.86 -17.77 -8.67
C ALA A 26 -18.47 -19.18 -9.18
N LYS A 27 -17.61 -19.25 -10.21
CA LYS A 27 -17.08 -20.52 -10.74
C LYS A 27 -16.21 -21.24 -9.71
N ALA A 28 -15.35 -20.52 -8.98
CA ALA A 28 -14.51 -21.08 -7.92
C ALA A 28 -15.35 -21.65 -6.77
N CYS A 29 -16.46 -21.00 -6.42
CA CYS A 29 -17.41 -21.52 -5.45
C CYS A 29 -18.19 -22.74 -5.99
N GLY A 30 -18.46 -22.80 -7.30
CA GLY A 30 -19.27 -23.86 -7.93
C GLY A 30 -20.79 -23.65 -7.81
N SER A 31 -21.26 -22.79 -6.91
CA SER A 31 -22.67 -22.37 -6.82
C SER A 31 -22.80 -21.00 -6.14
N ARG A 32 -23.95 -20.33 -6.33
CA ARG A 32 -24.26 -19.06 -5.63
C ARG A 32 -24.41 -19.25 -4.12
N ASP A 33 -24.91 -20.40 -3.67
CA ASP A 33 -25.06 -20.71 -2.25
C ASP A 33 -23.71 -20.81 -1.56
N ARG A 34 -22.70 -21.38 -2.23
CA ARG A 34 -21.34 -21.41 -1.69
C ARG A 34 -20.68 -20.04 -1.63
N VAL A 35 -21.00 -19.14 -2.58
CA VAL A 35 -20.58 -17.73 -2.47
C VAL A 35 -21.20 -17.08 -1.22
N ARG A 36 -22.51 -17.28 -0.99
CA ARG A 36 -23.19 -16.78 0.21
C ARG A 36 -22.55 -17.33 1.48
N GLN A 37 -22.26 -18.63 1.52
CA GLN A 37 -21.60 -19.25 2.67
C GLN A 37 -20.20 -18.67 2.93
N ALA A 38 -19.40 -18.50 1.86
CA ALA A 38 -18.09 -17.85 1.96
C ALA A 38 -18.20 -16.40 2.46
N MET A 39 -19.25 -15.66 2.07
CA MET A 39 -19.53 -14.34 2.64
C MET A 39 -19.85 -14.43 4.13
N GLU A 40 -20.67 -15.38 4.58
CA GLU A 40 -20.99 -15.54 6.00
C GLU A 40 -19.74 -15.91 6.84
N GLN A 41 -18.78 -16.67 6.26
CA GLN A 41 -17.47 -16.91 6.88
C GLN A 41 -16.64 -15.63 7.04
N LEU A 42 -16.50 -14.84 5.98
CA LEU A 42 -15.75 -13.57 6.04
C LEU A 42 -16.39 -12.56 7.01
N ARG A 43 -17.73 -12.57 7.09
CA ARG A 43 -18.50 -11.77 8.04
C ARG A 43 -18.41 -12.26 9.49
N GLY A 44 -17.81 -13.42 9.73
CA GLY A 44 -17.67 -14.00 11.07
C GLY A 44 -18.91 -14.70 11.60
N LYS A 45 -19.91 -14.94 10.77
CA LYS A 45 -21.12 -15.69 11.15
C LYS A 45 -20.91 -17.20 11.08
N GLU A 46 -20.01 -17.63 10.21
CA GLU A 46 -19.52 -18.99 10.15
C GLU A 46 -18.02 -19.05 10.45
N ARG A 47 -17.57 -20.15 11.05
CA ARG A 47 -16.15 -20.36 11.31
C ARG A 47 -15.42 -20.68 10.01
N MET A 48 -14.41 -19.88 9.67
CA MET A 48 -13.46 -20.20 8.60
C MET A 48 -12.42 -21.21 9.11
N GLN A 49 -12.25 -22.32 8.40
CA GLN A 49 -11.15 -23.26 8.65
C GLN A 49 -9.87 -22.73 8.01
N LEU A 50 -8.80 -22.67 8.77
CA LEU A 50 -7.50 -22.15 8.36
C LEU A 50 -6.41 -23.18 8.60
N GLY A 51 -5.31 -23.06 7.89
CA GLY A 51 -4.14 -23.91 8.07
C GLY A 51 -2.95 -23.41 7.25
N ASP A 52 -1.76 -23.86 7.61
CA ASP A 52 -0.55 -23.57 6.84
C ASP A 52 -0.57 -24.36 5.53
N ARG A 53 -0.49 -23.63 4.43
CA ARG A 53 -0.33 -24.15 3.09
C ARG A 53 0.75 -23.36 2.37
N ASP A 54 1.90 -24.00 2.21
CA ASP A 54 3.03 -23.45 1.46
C ASP A 54 3.67 -22.23 2.13
N GLY A 55 3.74 -22.25 3.47
CA GLY A 55 4.33 -21.15 4.23
C GLY A 55 3.42 -19.93 4.30
N GLN A 56 2.11 -20.14 4.15
CA GLN A 56 1.08 -19.11 4.26
C GLN A 56 -0.14 -19.67 4.99
N ILE A 57 -0.75 -18.86 5.86
CA ILE A 57 -1.98 -19.26 6.52
C ILE A 57 -3.13 -19.02 5.56
N ARG A 58 -3.71 -20.10 5.06
CA ARG A 58 -4.77 -20.05 4.04
C ARG A 58 -6.04 -20.70 4.56
N PRO A 59 -7.20 -20.36 3.98
CA PRO A 59 -8.41 -21.12 4.19
C PRO A 59 -8.25 -22.57 3.70
N THR A 60 -8.61 -23.54 4.54
CA THR A 60 -8.46 -24.97 4.26
C THR A 60 -9.76 -25.70 4.01
N GLY A 61 -10.89 -25.10 4.38
CA GLY A 61 -12.22 -25.69 4.23
C GLY A 61 -12.58 -25.93 2.76
N ALA A 62 -13.41 -26.95 2.52
CA ALA A 62 -13.89 -27.35 1.18
C ALA A 62 -14.66 -26.26 0.42
N LEU A 63 -14.95 -25.15 1.10
CA LEU A 63 -15.82 -24.07 0.66
C LEU A 63 -15.09 -22.74 0.50
N SER A 64 -13.76 -22.70 0.62
CA SER A 64 -13.05 -21.44 0.46
C SER A 64 -12.71 -21.16 -1.01
N PRO A 65 -13.40 -20.23 -1.69
CA PRO A 65 -13.00 -19.79 -3.03
C PRO A 65 -11.73 -18.93 -3.02
N PHE A 66 -11.13 -18.70 -1.85
CA PHE A 66 -9.99 -17.82 -1.60
C PHE A 66 -8.68 -18.58 -1.43
N GLY A 67 -8.53 -19.72 -2.10
CA GLY A 67 -7.35 -20.58 -1.93
C GLY A 67 -6.01 -19.93 -2.31
N GLY A 68 -6.05 -18.82 -3.04
CA GLY A 68 -4.92 -17.96 -3.38
C GLY A 68 -4.71 -16.79 -2.43
N LEU A 69 -5.66 -16.48 -1.54
CA LEU A 69 -5.45 -15.54 -0.44
C LEU A 69 -4.80 -16.23 0.74
N GLY A 70 -4.14 -15.46 1.60
CA GLY A 70 -3.56 -15.97 2.82
C GLY A 70 -3.12 -14.86 3.78
N GLU A 71 -2.28 -15.25 4.73
CA GLU A 71 -1.58 -14.38 5.66
C GLU A 71 -0.16 -14.91 5.90
N CYS A 72 0.64 -14.14 6.63
CA CYS A 72 1.96 -14.59 7.07
C CYS A 72 1.85 -15.87 7.91
N ALA A 73 2.61 -16.91 7.53
CA ALA A 73 2.78 -18.14 8.32
C ALA A 73 4.15 -18.23 8.99
N ASP A 74 4.83 -17.10 9.20
CA ASP A 74 5.99 -17.09 10.06
C ASP A 74 5.53 -17.42 11.49
N PRO A 75 6.01 -18.52 12.10
CA PRO A 75 5.61 -18.91 13.45
C PRO A 75 6.03 -17.90 14.53
N ASP A 76 6.98 -17.02 14.21
CA ASP A 76 7.45 -15.95 15.10
C ASP A 76 6.74 -14.62 14.81
N CYS A 77 5.86 -14.57 13.80
CA CYS A 77 4.95 -13.45 13.65
C CYS A 77 3.99 -13.41 14.86
N PRO A 78 3.95 -12.33 15.65
CA PRO A 78 3.04 -12.25 16.81
C PRO A 78 1.57 -12.10 16.40
N ALA A 79 1.28 -11.82 15.13
CA ALA A 79 -0.04 -11.90 14.53
C ALA A 79 -0.28 -13.21 13.76
N HIS A 80 0.53 -14.24 13.99
CA HIS A 80 0.38 -15.56 13.39
C HIS A 80 -0.96 -16.18 13.79
N ARG A 81 -1.88 -16.27 12.83
CA ARG A 81 -3.30 -16.54 13.11
C ARG A 81 -3.59 -17.92 13.70
N LEU A 82 -2.76 -18.93 13.45
CA LEU A 82 -2.96 -20.25 14.07
C LEU A 82 -2.47 -20.29 15.53
N ALA A 83 -1.41 -19.53 15.82
CA ALA A 83 -0.85 -19.44 17.16
C ALA A 83 -1.71 -18.53 18.05
N TRP A 84 -2.10 -17.38 17.50
CA TRP A 84 -2.76 -16.28 18.22
C TRP A 84 -4.06 -15.88 17.51
N PRO A 85 -5.06 -16.78 17.41
CA PRO A 85 -6.26 -16.56 16.59
C PRO A 85 -7.09 -15.34 17.01
N GLN A 86 -6.93 -14.87 18.25
CA GLN A 86 -7.68 -13.74 18.79
C GLN A 86 -7.11 -12.38 18.37
N VAL A 87 -5.81 -12.28 18.08
CA VAL A 87 -5.14 -11.00 17.84
C VAL A 87 -5.74 -10.27 16.64
N ARG A 88 -5.66 -10.88 15.45
CA ARG A 88 -6.26 -10.32 14.22
C ARG A 88 -7.78 -10.21 14.33
N ALA A 89 -8.42 -11.20 14.97
CA ALA A 89 -9.87 -11.23 15.09
C ALA A 89 -10.40 -10.02 15.87
N ARG A 90 -9.82 -9.76 17.05
CA ARG A 90 -10.18 -8.61 17.88
C ARG A 90 -9.78 -7.30 17.22
N PHE A 91 -8.61 -7.21 16.59
CA PHE A 91 -8.17 -5.98 15.92
C PHE A 91 -9.10 -5.61 14.75
N ARG A 92 -9.48 -6.59 13.92
CA ARG A 92 -10.51 -6.40 12.88
C ARG A 92 -11.83 -5.94 13.48
N ASP A 93 -12.28 -6.57 14.56
CA ASP A 93 -13.58 -6.25 15.16
C ASP A 93 -13.58 -4.85 15.78
N PHE A 94 -12.45 -4.42 16.33
CA PHE A 94 -12.19 -3.04 16.75
C PHE A 94 -12.29 -2.06 15.56
N VAL A 95 -11.55 -2.29 14.46
CA VAL A 95 -11.63 -1.41 13.26
C VAL A 95 -13.06 -1.30 12.74
N VAL A 96 -13.78 -2.44 12.64
CA VAL A 96 -15.17 -2.46 12.20
C VAL A 96 -16.09 -1.72 13.20
N SER A 97 -15.81 -1.80 14.50
CA SER A 97 -16.53 -1.07 15.55
C SER A 97 -16.34 0.44 15.39
N CYS A 98 -15.12 0.92 15.22
CA CYS A 98 -14.82 2.34 15.01
C CYS A 98 -15.59 2.89 13.80
N VAL A 99 -15.51 2.21 12.66
CA VAL A 99 -16.22 2.63 11.44
C VAL A 99 -17.74 2.58 11.64
N ARG A 100 -18.27 1.54 12.30
CA ARG A 100 -19.70 1.44 12.61
C ARG A 100 -20.17 2.58 13.51
N ASN A 101 -19.38 2.96 14.50
CA ASN A 101 -19.71 4.06 15.41
C ASN A 101 -19.73 5.39 14.65
N ALA A 102 -18.80 5.60 13.72
CA ALA A 102 -18.83 6.74 12.81
C ALA A 102 -20.09 6.76 11.93
N VAL A 103 -20.58 5.60 11.45
CA VAL A 103 -21.89 5.52 10.76
C VAL A 103 -23.03 5.97 11.66
N ARG A 104 -23.05 5.51 12.91
CA ARG A 104 -24.17 5.75 13.84
C ARG A 104 -24.19 7.15 14.44
N GLY A 105 -23.02 7.74 14.69
CA GLY A 105 -22.89 9.04 15.36
C GLY A 105 -23.10 10.25 14.44
N SER A 106 -23.33 10.03 13.15
CA SER A 106 -23.65 11.11 12.21
C SER A 106 -25.12 11.53 12.34
N ASP A 107 -25.44 12.29 13.39
CA ASP A 107 -26.80 12.83 13.61
C ASP A 107 -27.24 13.75 12.45
N ASP A 108 -26.28 14.38 11.76
CA ASP A 108 -26.50 15.19 10.55
C ASP A 108 -26.60 14.34 9.26
N GLY A 109 -26.62 13.01 9.36
CA GLY A 109 -26.77 12.08 8.24
C GLY A 109 -25.55 11.99 7.30
N GLY A 110 -24.46 12.68 7.62
CA GLY A 110 -23.21 12.66 6.87
C GLY A 110 -22.18 11.71 7.45
N VAL A 111 -21.97 10.55 6.82
CA VAL A 111 -20.75 9.75 7.04
C VAL A 111 -19.52 10.47 6.50
N TRP A 112 -18.37 10.39 7.18
CA TRP A 112 -17.18 11.16 6.81
C TRP A 112 -16.59 10.81 5.43
N TRP A 113 -16.95 9.67 4.84
CA TRP A 113 -16.53 9.25 3.48
C TRP A 113 -17.50 9.69 2.37
N GLY A 114 -18.55 10.44 2.71
CA GLY A 114 -19.51 10.98 1.75
C GLY A 114 -20.33 9.92 0.98
N PRO A 115 -21.07 10.35 -0.07
CA PRO A 115 -21.99 9.48 -0.81
C PRO A 115 -21.28 8.49 -1.76
N GLU A 116 -20.03 8.77 -2.14
CA GLU A 116 -19.26 7.93 -3.05
C GLU A 116 -18.88 6.60 -2.39
N GLY A 117 -18.67 6.60 -1.07
CA GLY A 117 -18.31 5.44 -0.27
C GLY A 117 -16.89 5.53 0.28
N LEU A 118 -16.56 4.61 1.18
CA LEU A 118 -15.28 4.52 1.87
C LEU A 118 -14.14 4.20 0.90
N ARG A 119 -13.07 5.00 0.98
CA ARG A 119 -11.76 4.79 0.38
C ARG A 119 -10.85 4.16 1.44
N TYR A 120 -10.41 2.94 1.16
CA TYR A 120 -9.63 2.11 2.06
C TYR A 120 -8.22 1.95 1.52
N THR A 121 -7.22 2.13 2.38
CA THR A 121 -5.82 1.89 2.06
C THR A 121 -5.24 0.85 3.01
N SER A 122 -4.51 -0.12 2.48
CA SER A 122 -3.79 -1.12 3.27
C SER A 122 -2.29 -1.07 3.01
N LEU A 123 -1.51 -1.03 4.08
CA LEU A 123 -0.05 -1.06 4.07
C LEU A 123 0.43 -2.45 4.49
N GLY A 124 1.28 -3.08 3.67
CA GLY A 124 1.75 -4.46 3.86
C GLY A 124 0.75 -5.51 3.37
N SER A 125 0.00 -5.21 2.32
CA SER A 125 -1.14 -5.99 1.84
C SER A 125 -0.76 -7.23 1.01
N GLY A 126 0.35 -7.91 1.29
CA GLY A 126 0.85 -9.01 0.44
C GLY A 126 -0.15 -10.16 0.21
N GLN A 127 -0.75 -10.73 1.26
CA GLN A 127 -1.55 -11.96 1.12
C GLN A 127 -3.08 -11.77 1.17
N LEU A 128 -3.55 -10.57 1.53
CA LEU A 128 -4.91 -10.05 1.35
C LEU A 128 -6.08 -10.78 2.04
N LEU A 129 -5.87 -11.88 2.79
CA LEU A 129 -6.98 -12.53 3.50
C LEU A 129 -7.53 -11.62 4.61
N PHE A 130 -6.65 -10.95 5.35
CA PHE A 130 -7.05 -10.07 6.44
C PHE A 130 -7.85 -8.86 5.96
N ASP A 131 -7.36 -8.22 4.89
CA ASP A 131 -8.05 -7.11 4.21
C ASP A 131 -9.44 -7.52 3.72
N LEU A 132 -9.54 -8.73 3.14
CA LEU A 132 -10.82 -9.25 2.67
C LEU A 132 -11.85 -9.37 3.80
N GLU A 133 -11.44 -9.90 4.95
CA GLU A 133 -12.32 -10.02 6.12
C GLU A 133 -12.80 -8.66 6.64
N ILE A 134 -11.90 -7.67 6.73
CA ILE A 134 -12.25 -6.31 7.14
C ILE A 134 -13.29 -5.73 6.18
N LEU A 135 -12.98 -5.73 4.87
CA LEU A 135 -13.85 -5.13 3.86
C LEU A 135 -15.25 -5.77 3.81
N GLU A 136 -15.35 -7.10 3.94
CA GLU A 136 -16.66 -7.77 3.98
C GLU A 136 -17.46 -7.46 5.25
N ARG A 137 -16.78 -7.28 6.39
CA ARG A 137 -17.45 -6.85 7.63
C ARG A 137 -17.89 -5.39 7.57
N LEU A 138 -17.09 -4.52 6.95
CA LEU A 138 -17.48 -3.13 6.67
C LEU A 138 -18.73 -3.09 5.79
N ARG A 139 -18.77 -3.87 4.70
CA ARG A 139 -19.98 -4.01 3.87
C ARG A 139 -21.17 -4.51 4.66
N TYR A 140 -20.95 -5.49 5.55
CA TYR A 140 -22.02 -6.06 6.36
C TYR A 140 -22.66 -5.05 7.32
N VAL A 141 -21.88 -4.06 7.80
CA VAL A 141 -22.42 -2.96 8.62
C VAL A 141 -22.93 -1.78 7.78
N GLY A 142 -23.10 -1.96 6.46
CA GLY A 142 -23.72 -1.00 5.55
C GLY A 142 -22.75 -0.06 4.83
N VAL A 143 -21.43 -0.26 4.96
CA VAL A 143 -20.45 0.61 4.31
C VAL A 143 -20.33 0.25 2.82
N ARG A 144 -20.52 1.24 1.95
CA ARG A 144 -20.14 1.14 0.53
C ARG A 144 -18.63 1.37 0.42
N ILE A 145 -17.92 0.50 -0.30
CA ILE A 145 -16.49 0.66 -0.57
C ILE A 145 -16.33 1.23 -1.98
N ALA A 146 -15.74 2.41 -2.10
CA ALA A 146 -15.53 3.11 -3.37
C ALA A 146 -14.16 2.77 -3.99
N GLN A 147 -13.12 2.73 -3.17
CA GLN A 147 -11.74 2.54 -3.59
C GLN A 147 -10.97 1.68 -2.58
N ILE A 148 -10.04 0.89 -3.09
CA ILE A 148 -9.14 0.04 -2.33
C ILE A 148 -7.73 0.27 -2.87
N ASP A 149 -6.86 0.86 -2.06
CA ASP A 149 -5.46 1.07 -2.36
C ASP A 149 -4.62 0.04 -1.58
N LEU A 150 -3.84 -0.75 -2.31
CA LEU A 150 -3.00 -1.82 -1.77
C LEU A 150 -1.54 -1.43 -1.94
N VAL A 151 -0.81 -1.26 -0.84
CA VAL A 151 0.59 -0.83 -0.85
C VAL A 151 1.47 -1.91 -0.22
N ASP A 152 2.37 -2.48 -1.01
CA ASP A 152 3.29 -3.53 -0.56
C ASP A 152 4.53 -3.58 -1.47
N SER A 153 5.71 -3.67 -0.88
CA SER A 153 6.97 -3.80 -1.64
C SER A 153 7.05 -5.12 -2.41
N GLY A 154 6.31 -6.15 -2.02
CA GLY A 154 6.19 -7.39 -2.78
C GLY A 154 5.56 -7.19 -4.16
N TYR A 155 4.85 -6.08 -4.40
CA TYR A 155 4.34 -5.73 -5.73
C TYR A 155 5.41 -5.16 -6.65
N GLU A 156 6.60 -4.85 -6.12
CA GLU A 156 7.78 -4.48 -6.88
C GLU A 156 8.16 -5.61 -7.84
N GLY A 157 8.53 -5.24 -9.07
CA GLY A 157 8.77 -6.19 -10.16
C GLY A 157 7.61 -6.30 -11.15
N CYS A 158 7.96 -6.51 -12.42
CA CYS A 158 7.03 -6.75 -13.50
C CYS A 158 7.40 -8.05 -14.21
N PRO A 159 6.67 -9.17 -13.94
CA PRO A 159 5.49 -9.30 -13.07
C PRO A 159 5.84 -9.58 -11.59
N PRO A 160 4.89 -9.35 -10.65
CA PRO A 160 5.01 -9.84 -9.27
C PRO A 160 5.09 -11.37 -9.19
N SER A 161 5.42 -11.89 -8.01
CA SER A 161 5.46 -13.33 -7.76
C SER A 161 4.14 -14.02 -8.14
N VAL A 162 4.20 -15.31 -8.49
CA VAL A 162 3.02 -16.08 -8.92
C VAL A 162 1.93 -16.08 -7.84
N ASP A 163 2.33 -16.25 -6.57
CA ASP A 163 1.40 -16.28 -5.44
C ASP A 163 0.74 -14.93 -5.23
N LEU A 164 1.51 -13.83 -5.32
CA LEU A 164 0.99 -12.49 -5.14
C LEU A 164 0.01 -12.09 -6.25
N ARG A 165 0.33 -12.43 -7.50
CA ARG A 165 -0.59 -12.24 -8.63
C ARG A 165 -1.87 -13.04 -8.46
N ARG A 166 -1.76 -14.27 -7.97
CA ARG A 166 -2.92 -15.11 -7.68
C ARG A 166 -3.78 -14.49 -6.58
N ALA A 167 -3.16 -14.03 -5.48
CA ALA A 167 -3.85 -13.39 -4.38
C ALA A 167 -4.60 -12.14 -4.85
N LEU A 168 -3.92 -11.22 -5.53
CA LEU A 168 -4.51 -10.00 -6.09
C LEU A 168 -5.69 -10.29 -7.03
N ARG A 169 -5.58 -11.30 -7.89
CA ARG A 169 -6.65 -11.67 -8.82
C ARG A 169 -7.87 -12.22 -8.07
N GLU A 170 -7.66 -13.15 -7.15
CA GLU A 170 -8.75 -13.73 -6.36
C GLU A 170 -9.42 -12.67 -5.48
N PHE A 171 -8.64 -11.76 -4.90
CA PHE A 171 -9.13 -10.61 -4.16
C PHE A 171 -10.02 -9.73 -5.04
N ALA A 172 -9.53 -9.29 -6.21
CA ALA A 172 -10.28 -8.44 -7.12
C ALA A 172 -11.56 -9.12 -7.64
N ASP A 173 -11.49 -10.41 -7.98
CA ASP A 173 -12.64 -11.22 -8.39
C ASP A 173 -13.73 -11.23 -7.32
N TRP A 174 -13.32 -11.40 -6.06
CA TRP A 174 -14.24 -11.39 -4.94
C TRP A 174 -14.86 -10.02 -4.70
N GLN A 175 -14.04 -8.96 -4.64
CA GLN A 175 -14.53 -7.59 -4.44
C GLN A 175 -15.61 -7.22 -5.48
N ARG A 176 -15.40 -7.62 -6.75
CA ARG A 176 -16.40 -7.48 -7.82
C ARG A 176 -17.66 -8.30 -7.55
N ALA A 177 -17.52 -9.56 -7.14
CA ALA A 177 -18.66 -10.44 -6.86
C ALA A 177 -19.48 -9.97 -5.66
N ALA A 178 -18.83 -9.57 -4.56
CA ALA A 178 -19.45 -9.03 -3.37
C ALA A 178 -20.23 -7.75 -3.68
N ALA A 179 -19.64 -6.82 -4.44
CA ALA A 179 -20.32 -5.61 -4.88
C ALA A 179 -21.59 -5.93 -5.70
N GLN A 180 -21.52 -6.88 -6.64
CA GLN A 180 -22.70 -7.30 -7.42
C GLN A 180 -23.79 -7.92 -6.55
N LEU A 181 -23.44 -8.75 -5.57
CA LEU A 181 -24.41 -9.34 -4.65
C LEU A 181 -25.08 -8.30 -3.76
N CYS A 182 -24.32 -7.28 -3.34
CA CYS A 182 -24.83 -6.15 -2.56
C CYS A 182 -25.50 -5.06 -3.43
N ARG A 183 -25.54 -5.22 -4.77
CA ARG A 183 -26.02 -4.19 -5.72
C ARG A 183 -25.29 -2.85 -5.59
N HIS A 184 -24.01 -2.89 -5.22
CA HIS A 184 -23.14 -1.73 -5.18
C HIS A 184 -22.32 -1.62 -6.47
N GLU A 185 -21.86 -0.42 -6.77
CA GLU A 185 -20.77 -0.26 -7.72
C GLU A 185 -19.52 -0.97 -7.17
N SER A 186 -18.73 -1.55 -8.06
CA SER A 186 -17.51 -2.24 -7.64
C SER A 186 -16.42 -1.23 -7.34
N ALA A 187 -15.72 -1.44 -6.23
CA ALA A 187 -14.60 -0.60 -5.86
C ALA A 187 -13.51 -0.58 -6.93
N GLU A 188 -12.90 0.58 -7.14
CA GLU A 188 -11.63 0.68 -7.84
C GLU A 188 -10.53 0.05 -6.98
N ILE A 189 -9.68 -0.80 -7.54
CA ILE A 189 -8.57 -1.42 -6.82
C ILE A 189 -7.27 -0.96 -7.45
N ARG A 190 -6.47 -0.20 -6.70
CA ARG A 190 -5.17 0.32 -7.09
C ARG A 190 -4.08 -0.38 -6.29
N VAL A 191 -2.98 -0.72 -6.95
CA VAL A 191 -1.88 -1.48 -6.37
C VAL A 191 -0.58 -0.70 -6.57
N PHE A 192 0.10 -0.42 -5.47
CA PHE A 192 1.29 0.42 -5.39
C PHE A 192 2.47 -0.40 -4.87
N SER A 193 3.60 -0.36 -5.59
CA SER A 193 4.85 -1.02 -5.18
C SER A 193 5.57 -0.30 -4.04
N SER A 194 5.26 0.98 -3.82
CA SER A 194 5.93 1.77 -2.80
C SER A 194 5.00 2.80 -2.17
N LEU A 195 5.34 3.21 -0.95
CA LEU A 195 4.69 4.36 -0.30
C LEU A 195 4.90 5.64 -1.10
N GLY A 196 6.07 5.82 -1.73
CA GLY A 196 6.38 7.00 -2.55
C GLY A 196 5.41 7.16 -3.73
N ASP A 197 5.13 6.06 -4.42
CA ASP A 197 4.14 6.02 -5.51
C ASP A 197 2.74 6.39 -5.01
N TYR A 198 2.36 5.84 -3.86
CA TYR A 198 1.08 6.14 -3.22
C TYR A 198 0.97 7.62 -2.83
N PHE A 199 2.03 8.20 -2.25
CA PHE A 199 2.11 9.61 -1.92
C PHE A 199 1.91 10.51 -3.14
N GLN A 200 2.55 10.19 -4.27
CA GLN A 200 2.43 10.98 -5.49
C GLN A 200 0.97 11.10 -5.96
N VAL A 201 0.18 10.05 -5.78
CA VAL A 201 -1.26 10.06 -6.11
C VAL A 201 -2.06 10.85 -5.08
N CYS A 202 -1.82 10.60 -3.79
CA CYS A 202 -2.62 11.21 -2.72
C CYS A 202 -2.41 12.73 -2.58
N CYS A 203 -1.30 13.27 -3.08
CA CYS A 203 -1.03 14.71 -3.06
C CYS A 203 -2.02 15.51 -3.95
N GLY A 204 -2.76 14.86 -4.85
CA GLY A 204 -3.93 15.45 -5.49
C GLY A 204 -5.16 15.32 -4.58
N SER A 205 -5.77 16.43 -4.16
CA SER A 205 -6.86 16.47 -3.17
C SER A 205 -8.08 15.55 -3.42
N SER A 206 -8.25 15.02 -4.64
CA SER A 206 -9.30 14.06 -4.99
C SER A 206 -9.08 12.65 -4.42
N ASP A 207 -7.83 12.27 -4.14
CA ASP A 207 -7.44 10.89 -3.84
C ASP A 207 -7.09 10.67 -2.35
N ALA A 208 -7.62 11.52 -1.47
CA ALA A 208 -7.56 11.30 -0.03
C ALA A 208 -8.17 9.93 0.36
N CYS A 209 -7.81 9.42 1.53
CA CYS A 209 -8.25 8.14 2.07
C CYS A 209 -9.14 8.37 3.31
N ASP A 210 -10.08 7.47 3.56
CA ASP A 210 -10.96 7.54 4.73
C ASP A 210 -10.53 6.56 5.85
N LEU A 211 -9.87 5.46 5.46
CA LEU A 211 -9.36 4.44 6.37
C LEU A 211 -8.00 3.91 5.89
N ILE A 212 -6.94 4.16 6.66
CA ILE A 212 -5.63 3.53 6.48
C ILE A 212 -5.49 2.39 7.49
N LEU A 213 -5.21 1.19 6.98
CA LEU A 213 -4.88 0.01 7.75
C LEU A 213 -3.38 -0.29 7.59
N HIS A 214 -2.66 -0.37 8.70
CA HIS A 214 -1.29 -0.86 8.73
C HIS A 214 -1.25 -2.14 9.57
N ALA A 215 -1.20 -3.31 8.93
CA ALA A 215 -1.30 -4.59 9.61
C ALA A 215 -0.11 -5.50 9.28
N ASP A 216 0.76 -5.69 10.27
CA ASP A 216 1.94 -6.57 10.25
C ASP A 216 2.98 -6.26 9.19
N ALA A 217 2.90 -5.07 8.62
CA ALA A 217 3.91 -4.57 7.69
C ALA A 217 5.12 -4.06 8.49
N ALA A 218 6.31 -4.53 8.13
CA ALA A 218 7.54 -4.21 8.83
C ALA A 218 8.60 -3.70 7.85
N TRP A 219 9.05 -2.47 8.08
CA TRP A 219 10.24 -1.89 7.48
C TRP A 219 10.83 -0.87 8.45
N PRO A 220 12.12 -0.49 8.30
CA PRO A 220 12.72 0.56 9.12
C PRO A 220 11.95 1.88 8.99
N GLY A 221 11.48 2.44 10.10
CA GLY A 221 10.71 3.69 10.10
C GLY A 221 9.23 3.54 9.74
N ALA A 222 8.68 2.31 9.71
CA ALA A 222 7.31 2.06 9.28
C ALA A 222 6.25 2.83 10.05
N ASP A 223 6.44 2.99 11.35
CA ASP A 223 5.48 3.70 12.20
C ASP A 223 5.46 5.19 11.85
N GLU A 224 6.63 5.81 11.73
CA GLU A 224 6.79 7.23 11.42
C GLU A 224 6.32 7.56 10.00
N GLU A 225 6.63 6.71 9.03
CA GLU A 225 6.18 6.87 7.64
C GLU A 225 4.67 6.68 7.50
N CYS A 226 4.09 5.72 8.22
CA CYS A 226 2.66 5.49 8.28
C CYS A 226 1.92 6.68 8.91
N GLU A 227 2.48 7.27 9.97
CA GLU A 227 1.93 8.47 10.61
C GLU A 227 1.99 9.68 9.68
N GLN A 228 3.14 9.92 9.03
CA GLN A 228 3.27 10.98 8.02
C GLN A 228 2.33 10.78 6.84
N LEU A 229 2.09 9.52 6.44
CA LEU A 229 1.12 9.20 5.42
C LEU A 229 -0.29 9.55 5.87
N ALA A 230 -0.69 9.14 7.06
CA ALA A 230 -2.00 9.43 7.61
C ALA A 230 -2.24 10.95 7.72
N LEU A 231 -1.28 11.71 8.22
CA LEU A 231 -1.33 13.18 8.30
C LEU A 231 -1.50 13.87 6.95
N ARG A 232 -1.13 13.22 5.84
CA ARG A 232 -1.24 13.79 4.49
C ARG A 232 -2.48 13.30 3.76
N ALA A 233 -2.70 12.00 3.79
CA ALA A 233 -3.67 11.31 2.95
C ALA A 233 -5.04 11.14 3.60
N LEU A 234 -5.17 11.08 4.93
CA LEU A 234 -6.50 10.89 5.54
C LEU A 234 -7.39 12.12 5.35
N VAL A 235 -8.68 11.96 5.09
CA VAL A 235 -9.62 13.07 5.24
C VAL A 235 -9.79 13.44 6.71
N PRO A 236 -10.25 14.66 7.04
CA PRO A 236 -10.68 14.99 8.39
C PRO A 236 -11.74 14.00 8.89
N GLY A 237 -11.54 13.48 10.10
CA GLY A 237 -12.31 12.37 10.67
C GLY A 237 -11.82 10.98 10.24
N GLY A 238 -10.96 10.88 9.24
CA GLY A 238 -10.43 9.60 8.75
C GLY A 238 -9.68 8.81 9.85
N LEU A 239 -9.67 7.48 9.70
CA LEU A 239 -9.13 6.55 10.69
C LEU A 239 -7.80 5.96 10.22
N LEU A 240 -6.76 6.08 11.04
CA LEU A 240 -5.57 5.23 10.97
C LEU A 240 -5.72 4.11 12.00
N ALA A 241 -5.68 2.85 11.55
CA ALA A 241 -5.64 1.69 12.44
C ALA A 241 -4.36 0.89 12.21
N ARG A 242 -3.62 0.62 13.29
CA ARG A 242 -2.31 -0.04 13.24
C ARG A 242 -2.25 -1.28 14.12
N LEU A 243 -1.70 -2.33 13.54
CA LEU A 243 -1.29 -3.57 14.19
C LEU A 243 0.18 -3.82 13.78
N SER A 244 1.13 -3.33 14.58
CA SER A 244 2.56 -3.31 14.21
C SER A 244 3.48 -3.93 15.27
N ASN A 245 4.65 -4.40 14.81
CA ASN A 245 5.71 -5.04 15.60
C ASN A 245 6.95 -4.14 15.78
N SER A 246 6.79 -2.83 15.68
CA SER A 246 7.90 -1.89 15.80
C SER A 246 8.44 -1.86 17.24
N CYS A 247 9.71 -2.23 17.42
CA CYS A 247 10.43 -2.03 18.67
C CYS A 247 10.82 -0.56 18.84
N GLN A 248 9.87 0.32 19.10
CA GLN A 248 10.25 1.48 19.90
C GLN A 248 10.46 0.96 21.32
N ASP A 249 11.73 0.80 21.68
CA ASP A 249 12.18 0.49 23.04
C ASP A 249 11.53 1.50 24.00
N PRO A 250 10.54 1.08 24.82
CA PRO A 250 9.78 2.01 25.65
C PRO A 250 10.65 2.69 26.72
N ALA A 251 11.87 2.20 26.93
CA ALA A 251 12.82 2.70 27.92
C ALA A 251 13.80 3.74 27.38
N ALA A 252 13.83 4.02 26.06
CA ALA A 252 14.59 5.16 25.57
C ALA A 252 13.82 6.44 25.98
N PRO A 253 14.34 7.25 26.92
CA PRO A 253 13.72 8.54 27.22
C PRO A 253 13.59 9.28 25.90
N ARG A 254 12.38 9.76 25.60
CA ARG A 254 12.16 10.73 24.52
C ARG A 254 12.88 11.99 24.94
N ASP A 255 14.17 12.04 24.62
CA ASP A 255 15.00 13.20 24.90
C ASP A 255 14.39 14.35 24.11
N THR A 256 13.84 15.34 24.82
CA THR A 256 13.24 16.55 24.25
C THR A 256 14.30 17.52 23.71
N GLY A 257 15.57 17.10 23.65
CA GLY A 257 16.65 17.81 22.99
C GLY A 257 16.63 17.64 21.46
N PRO A 258 17.21 18.58 20.70
CA PRO A 258 17.42 18.39 19.27
C PRO A 258 18.32 17.17 19.05
N PRO A 259 17.94 16.20 18.20
CA PRO A 259 18.70 14.97 18.03
C PRO A 259 20.04 15.29 17.37
N GLU A 260 21.12 15.04 18.09
CA GLU A 260 22.45 14.94 17.51
C GLU A 260 22.47 13.65 16.68
N LEU A 261 22.63 13.80 15.36
CA LEU A 261 22.59 12.72 14.38
C LEU A 261 23.74 11.74 14.67
N THR A 262 23.47 10.72 15.48
CA THR A 262 24.41 9.62 15.66
C THR A 262 24.29 8.74 14.42
N VAL A 263 25.31 8.80 13.56
CA VAL A 263 25.43 7.95 12.38
C VAL A 263 25.42 6.49 12.84
N ALA A 264 24.30 5.81 12.61
CA ALA A 264 24.16 4.39 12.84
C ALA A 264 25.23 3.65 12.03
N GLY A 265 26.05 2.87 12.74
CA GLY A 265 27.06 2.02 12.12
C GLY A 265 26.41 1.09 11.09
N THR A 266 27.01 1.06 9.91
CA THR A 266 26.80 0.05 8.88
C THR A 266 26.99 -1.34 9.47
N VAL A 267 25.89 -2.02 9.79
CA VAL A 267 25.87 -3.48 9.94
C VAL A 267 25.83 -4.04 8.52
N GLU A 268 26.98 -4.40 7.99
CA GLU A 268 27.10 -5.10 6.72
C GLU A 268 26.44 -6.49 6.82
N GLY A 269 25.51 -6.79 5.90
CA GLY A 269 25.51 -8.10 5.24
C GLY A 269 24.56 -9.21 5.73
N GLY A 270 23.40 -8.90 6.29
CA GLY A 270 22.33 -9.89 6.44
C GLY A 270 20.98 -9.26 6.07
N GLU A 271 20.34 -9.75 5.00
CA GLU A 271 18.94 -9.42 4.69
C GLU A 271 18.07 -9.92 5.85
N CYS A 272 17.90 -9.10 6.89
CA CYS A 272 16.96 -9.35 7.97
C CYS A 272 15.54 -9.13 7.42
N SER A 273 15.06 -10.07 6.61
CA SER A 273 13.64 -10.25 6.30
C SER A 273 12.86 -10.85 7.49
N GLY A 274 13.47 -10.90 8.67
CA GLY A 274 12.87 -11.45 9.88
C GLY A 274 11.87 -10.48 10.48
N HIS A 275 10.74 -11.02 10.95
CA HIS A 275 9.84 -10.25 11.78
C HIS A 275 10.58 -9.72 13.01
N SER A 276 10.30 -8.48 13.37
CA SER A 276 10.73 -7.92 14.65
C SER A 276 10.15 -8.76 15.79
N LEU A 277 11.00 -9.17 16.74
CA LEU A 277 10.60 -9.86 17.98
C LEU A 277 9.91 -8.93 18.99
N ALA A 278 9.68 -7.67 18.63
CA ALA A 278 9.05 -6.71 19.52
C ALA A 278 7.62 -7.12 19.88
N PRO A 279 7.11 -6.59 21.01
CA PRO A 279 5.69 -6.55 21.28
C PRO A 279 4.87 -6.15 20.05
N LEU A 280 3.88 -6.97 19.70
CA LEU A 280 2.80 -6.49 18.85
C LEU A 280 2.07 -5.36 19.58
N ARG A 281 1.69 -4.31 18.85
CA ARG A 281 0.93 -3.18 19.36
C ARG A 281 -0.27 -2.95 18.46
N ALA A 282 -1.44 -2.81 19.08
CA ALA A 282 -2.66 -2.38 18.43
C ALA A 282 -2.96 -0.94 18.88
N ALA A 283 -3.19 -0.05 17.92
CA ALA A 283 -3.55 1.34 18.18
C ALA A 283 -4.36 1.93 17.01
N ALA A 284 -5.11 2.99 17.27
CA ALA A 284 -5.73 3.77 16.22
C ALA A 284 -5.77 5.26 16.55
N TRP A 285 -5.88 6.06 15.50
CA TRP A 285 -5.95 7.51 15.56
C TRP A 285 -6.98 8.03 14.58
N VAL A 286 -7.65 9.12 14.96
CA VAL A 286 -8.53 9.89 14.08
C VAL A 286 -7.82 11.17 13.70
N LEU A 287 -7.86 11.52 12.41
CA LEU A 287 -7.33 12.79 11.96
C LEU A 287 -8.29 13.92 12.31
N THR A 288 -7.82 14.92 13.06
CA THR A 288 -8.57 16.14 13.34
C THR A 288 -7.91 17.34 12.69
N GLU A 289 -8.72 18.26 12.17
CA GLU A 289 -8.28 19.60 11.78
C GLU A 289 -8.77 20.57 12.84
N ASP A 290 -7.87 21.38 13.39
CA ASP A 290 -8.28 22.55 14.17
C ASP A 290 -9.12 23.48 13.27
N GLN A 291 -10.10 24.20 13.81
CA GLN A 291 -10.91 25.11 12.99
C GLN A 291 -10.26 26.50 12.85
N GLU A 292 -9.19 26.78 13.59
CA GLU A 292 -8.49 28.06 13.54
C GLU A 292 -7.56 28.18 12.32
N ALA A 293 -7.76 29.23 11.50
CA ALA A 293 -7.13 29.42 10.19
C ALA A 293 -5.59 29.23 10.21
N GLY A 294 -5.13 28.10 9.66
CA GLY A 294 -3.73 27.66 9.70
C GLY A 294 -3.52 26.29 10.36
N SER A 295 -4.62 25.67 10.79
CA SER A 295 -4.78 24.38 11.47
C SER A 295 -3.74 23.33 11.15
N GLU A 296 -2.94 23.02 12.16
CA GLU A 296 -2.09 21.83 12.16
C GLU A 296 -2.99 20.59 12.12
N ARG A 297 -2.70 19.67 11.20
CA ARG A 297 -3.35 18.37 11.13
C ARG A 297 -2.75 17.50 12.23
N VAL A 298 -3.60 16.97 13.11
CA VAL A 298 -3.16 16.19 14.28
C VAL A 298 -3.88 14.84 14.29
N LEU A 299 -3.13 13.78 14.59
CA LEU A 299 -3.68 12.44 14.83
C LEU A 299 -3.99 12.27 16.31
N VAL A 300 -5.27 12.20 16.65
CA VAL A 300 -5.74 12.03 18.03
C VAL A 300 -5.96 10.54 18.30
N PRO A 301 -5.33 9.95 19.33
CA PRO A 301 -5.54 8.55 19.68
C PRO A 301 -7.01 8.23 19.97
N VAL A 302 -7.47 7.05 19.55
CA VAL A 302 -8.78 6.52 19.92
C VAL A 302 -8.66 5.87 21.31
N GLU A 303 -9.09 6.58 22.34
CA GLU A 303 -9.08 6.10 23.73
C GLU A 303 -10.36 5.33 24.12
N GLY A 304 -10.25 4.44 25.11
CA GLY A 304 -11.41 3.85 25.81
C GLY A 304 -12.22 2.82 25.01
N ASP A 305 -11.66 2.22 23.96
CA ASP A 305 -12.32 1.11 23.27
C ASP A 305 -11.93 -0.23 23.91
N ASP A 306 -12.89 -0.86 24.59
CA ASP A 306 -12.72 -2.17 25.24
C ASP A 306 -12.14 -3.24 24.29
N LEU A 307 -12.43 -3.18 22.98
CA LEU A 307 -11.87 -4.14 22.02
C LEU A 307 -10.39 -3.89 21.77
N LEU A 308 -9.95 -2.63 21.74
CA LEU A 308 -8.54 -2.28 21.61
C LEU A 308 -7.76 -2.73 22.85
N GLU A 309 -8.28 -2.44 24.04
CA GLU A 309 -7.70 -2.92 25.30
C GLU A 309 -7.68 -4.45 25.33
N SER A 310 -8.75 -5.10 24.87
CA SER A 310 -8.84 -6.55 24.75
C SER A 310 -7.83 -7.13 23.73
N CYS A 311 -7.53 -6.42 22.64
CA CYS A 311 -6.46 -6.79 21.71
C CYS A 311 -5.10 -6.74 22.42
N GLN A 312 -4.82 -5.63 23.10
CA GLN A 312 -3.57 -5.42 23.83
C GLN A 312 -3.41 -6.46 24.95
N GLN A 313 -4.49 -6.78 25.65
CA GLN A 313 -4.51 -7.83 26.66
C GLN A 313 -4.28 -9.21 26.04
N ALA A 314 -4.91 -9.55 24.91
CA ALA A 314 -4.63 -10.81 24.22
C ALA A 314 -3.15 -10.93 23.82
N ILE A 315 -2.55 -9.82 23.39
CA ILE A 315 -1.12 -9.75 23.08
C ILE A 315 -0.26 -9.89 24.35
N ALA A 316 -0.68 -9.30 25.47
CA ALA A 316 0.03 -9.41 26.74
C ALA A 316 -0.07 -10.83 27.34
N ASP A 317 -1.25 -11.43 27.32
CA ASP A 317 -1.51 -12.81 27.77
C ASP A 317 -0.69 -13.81 26.99
N THR A 318 -0.56 -13.58 25.68
CA THR A 318 0.30 -14.35 24.77
C THR A 318 1.77 -14.36 25.23
N LYS A 319 2.27 -13.27 25.80
CA LYS A 319 3.64 -13.20 26.35
C LYS A 319 3.76 -13.86 27.71
N ASN A 320 2.72 -13.73 28.53
CA ASN A 320 2.71 -14.19 29.90
C ASN A 320 2.39 -15.68 30.03
N SER A 321 1.79 -16.30 29.01
CA SER A 321 1.69 -17.76 28.95
C SER A 321 3.08 -18.34 28.71
N SER A 322 3.82 -18.55 29.80
CA SER A 322 5.14 -19.19 29.87
C SER A 322 5.13 -20.67 29.46
N SER A 323 4.01 -21.17 28.94
CA SER A 323 3.95 -22.38 28.14
C SER A 323 3.36 -22.01 26.79
N PRO A 324 4.16 -22.02 25.71
CA PRO A 324 3.60 -22.48 24.45
C PRO A 324 3.05 -23.86 24.79
N SER A 325 1.74 -24.01 24.82
CA SER A 325 1.14 -25.32 24.99
C SER A 325 1.83 -26.28 24.03
N TYR A 326 1.95 -27.55 24.40
CA TYR A 326 2.50 -28.62 23.57
C TYR A 326 2.10 -28.54 22.08
N ASP A 327 0.96 -27.92 21.76
CA ASP A 327 0.47 -27.58 20.42
C ASP A 327 1.30 -26.55 19.63
N LEU A 328 1.98 -25.58 20.25
CA LEU A 328 2.79 -24.59 19.53
C LEU A 328 4.14 -25.18 19.11
N ASP A 329 4.76 -25.96 20.00
CA ASP A 329 5.96 -26.71 19.66
C ASP A 329 5.65 -27.84 18.68
N LEU A 330 4.47 -28.48 18.80
CA LEU A 330 3.97 -29.41 17.79
C LEU A 330 3.67 -28.70 16.46
N ALA A 331 3.06 -27.51 16.47
CA ALA A 331 2.80 -26.73 15.26
C ALA A 331 4.11 -26.26 14.60
N ARG A 332 5.09 -25.79 15.40
CA ARG A 332 6.44 -25.46 14.94
C ARG A 332 7.17 -26.69 14.42
N ALA A 333 7.05 -27.83 15.10
CA ALA A 333 7.65 -29.10 14.68
C ALA A 333 7.00 -29.64 13.41
N LEU A 334 5.67 -29.55 13.26
CA LEU A 334 4.95 -29.93 12.05
C LEU A 334 5.25 -28.99 10.89
N ALA A 335 5.31 -27.67 11.13
CA ALA A 335 5.70 -26.68 10.12
C ALA A 335 7.15 -26.88 9.68
N SER A 336 8.07 -27.12 10.63
CA SER A 336 9.48 -27.39 10.35
C SER A 336 9.68 -28.73 9.64
N ALA A 337 8.99 -29.79 10.08
CA ALA A 337 9.02 -31.10 9.43
C ALA A 337 8.44 -31.03 8.01
N ASN A 338 7.38 -30.25 7.79
CA ASN A 338 6.84 -29.99 6.46
C ASN A 338 7.84 -29.21 5.59
N ARG A 339 8.52 -28.19 6.13
CA ARG A 339 9.58 -27.44 5.41
C ARG A 339 10.75 -28.35 5.01
N VAL A 340 11.27 -29.16 5.94
CA VAL A 340 12.38 -30.11 5.70
C VAL A 340 11.96 -31.18 4.70
N SER A 341 10.82 -31.84 4.92
CA SER A 341 10.32 -32.90 4.03
C SER A 341 10.10 -32.39 2.60
N ARG A 342 9.66 -31.13 2.43
CA ARG A 342 9.51 -30.50 1.11
C ARG A 342 10.82 -30.10 0.48
N ALA A 343 11.77 -29.56 1.25
CA ALA A 343 13.11 -29.28 0.76
C ALA A 343 13.78 -30.57 0.26
N GLU A 344 13.62 -31.67 0.99
CA GLU A 344 14.08 -32.99 0.59
C GLU A 344 13.36 -33.55 -0.64
N ALA A 345 12.02 -33.44 -0.72
CA ALA A 345 11.25 -33.87 -1.87
C ALA A 345 11.64 -33.10 -3.15
N ARG A 346 11.85 -31.79 -3.03
CA ARG A 346 12.32 -30.92 -4.13
C ARG A 346 13.76 -31.25 -4.53
N ALA A 347 14.66 -31.46 -3.57
CA ALA A 347 16.03 -31.89 -3.84
C ALA A 347 16.11 -33.26 -4.54
N ARG A 348 15.10 -34.12 -4.34
CA ARG A 348 14.97 -35.44 -4.98
C ARG A 348 14.16 -35.41 -6.29
N GLY A 349 13.74 -34.23 -6.78
CA GLY A 349 13.00 -34.10 -8.03
C GLY A 349 11.56 -34.59 -7.99
N PHE A 350 10.98 -34.79 -6.80
CA PHE A 350 9.57 -35.12 -6.64
C PHE A 350 8.73 -33.82 -6.62
N GLU A 351 8.50 -33.24 -7.79
CA GLU A 351 7.38 -32.30 -7.92
C GLU A 351 6.07 -33.10 -7.98
N ALA A 352 5.11 -32.75 -7.12
CA ALA A 352 3.77 -33.35 -7.21
C ALA A 352 3.19 -33.00 -8.59
N PRO A 353 2.71 -33.99 -9.38
CA PRO A 353 2.07 -33.70 -10.64
C PRO A 353 0.82 -32.87 -10.35
N GLY A 354 0.83 -31.60 -10.79
CA GLY A 354 -0.31 -30.71 -10.70
C GLY A 354 -1.55 -31.43 -11.21
N ALA A 355 -2.62 -31.42 -10.42
CA ALA A 355 -3.88 -32.08 -10.74
C ALA A 355 -4.34 -31.68 -12.14
N LYS A 356 -4.15 -32.57 -13.13
CA LYS A 356 -4.77 -32.43 -14.43
C LYS A 356 -6.28 -32.58 -14.22
N ALA A 357 -7.00 -31.47 -14.38
CA ALA A 357 -8.45 -31.49 -14.44
C ALA A 357 -8.90 -32.44 -15.56
N PRO A 358 -9.96 -33.25 -15.36
CA PRO A 358 -10.48 -34.09 -16.42
C PRO A 358 -11.09 -33.22 -17.52
N GLU A 359 -10.50 -33.28 -18.71
CA GLU A 359 -11.14 -32.88 -19.97
C GLU A 359 -12.40 -33.73 -20.16
N LYS A 360 -13.58 -33.14 -19.95
CA LYS A 360 -14.78 -33.48 -20.70
C LYS A 360 -15.57 -32.21 -21.01
N GLU A 361 -15.28 -31.67 -22.19
CA GLU A 361 -16.22 -30.87 -22.96
C GLU A 361 -17.44 -31.72 -23.33
N GLY A 362 -18.64 -31.18 -23.09
CA GLY A 362 -19.87 -31.85 -23.46
C GLY A 362 -21.11 -31.14 -22.94
N VAL A 363 -21.54 -30.10 -23.67
CA VAL A 363 -22.93 -29.65 -23.78
C VAL A 363 -23.62 -29.17 -22.49
N LEU A 364 -23.84 -27.84 -22.38
CA LEU A 364 -25.10 -27.25 -21.91
C LEU A 364 -25.06 -25.72 -22.08
N ARG A 365 -25.36 -25.26 -23.30
CA ARG A 365 -25.92 -23.93 -23.55
C ARG A 365 -27.44 -24.09 -23.65
N LYS A 366 -28.15 -23.72 -22.58
CA LYS A 366 -29.54 -23.20 -22.52
C LYS A 366 -30.11 -23.57 -21.16
N CYS A 367 -30.47 -22.53 -20.41
CA CYS A 367 -31.55 -22.44 -19.39
C CYS A 367 -31.16 -21.34 -18.39
N TRP A 368 -31.37 -20.09 -18.80
CA TRP A 368 -31.60 -18.97 -17.88
C TRP A 368 -33.02 -18.48 -18.16
N GLN A 369 -33.98 -19.13 -17.50
CA GLN A 369 -35.30 -18.58 -17.22
C GLN A 369 -35.61 -18.93 -15.77
N GLU A 370 -35.93 -17.90 -15.00
CA GLU A 370 -36.25 -17.96 -13.57
C GLU A 370 -37.55 -18.74 -13.36
N PRO A 371 -37.71 -19.41 -12.21
CA PRO A 371 -39.01 -19.55 -11.60
C PRO A 371 -39.11 -18.62 -10.39
N GLU A 372 -40.08 -17.70 -10.46
CA GLU A 372 -40.69 -17.11 -9.27
C GLU A 372 -41.30 -18.25 -8.44
N ALA A 373 -40.75 -18.49 -7.26
CA ALA A 373 -41.38 -19.33 -6.26
C ALA A 373 -41.41 -18.57 -4.93
N ALA A 374 -42.63 -18.27 -4.50
CA ALA A 374 -42.94 -17.71 -3.21
C ALA A 374 -42.44 -18.65 -2.09
N VAL A 375 -41.60 -18.13 -1.20
CA VAL A 375 -41.24 -18.78 0.07
C VAL A 375 -41.91 -18.00 1.18
N SER A 376 -42.71 -18.73 1.97
CA SER A 376 -43.46 -18.24 3.11
C SER A 376 -42.54 -17.74 4.22
N SER A 377 -42.91 -16.60 4.78
CA SER A 377 -42.30 -15.90 5.90
C SER A 377 -42.53 -16.61 7.22
N GLU A 378 -41.45 -16.88 7.96
CA GLU A 378 -41.41 -16.84 9.42
C GLU A 378 -39.93 -16.73 9.87
N ALA A 379 -39.45 -15.49 9.90
CA ALA A 379 -38.21 -15.12 10.58
C ALA A 379 -38.36 -13.69 11.12
N ALA A 380 -38.02 -13.54 12.39
CA ALA A 380 -38.34 -12.43 13.28
C ALA A 380 -37.98 -11.03 12.76
N ASP A 381 -38.82 -10.07 13.16
CA ASP A 381 -38.73 -8.64 12.89
C ASP A 381 -37.36 -8.03 13.27
N PHE A 382 -36.58 -7.68 12.25
CA PHE A 382 -35.56 -6.64 12.32
C PHE A 382 -35.79 -5.70 11.13
N GLN A 383 -36.64 -4.68 11.32
CA GLN A 383 -36.92 -3.68 10.29
C GLN A 383 -35.77 -2.68 10.22
N PHE A 384 -34.95 -2.78 9.17
CA PHE A 384 -34.06 -1.68 8.77
C PHE A 384 -34.88 -0.57 8.11
N PRO A 385 -34.54 0.72 8.31
CA PRO A 385 -35.16 1.80 7.56
C PRO A 385 -34.85 1.62 6.06
N ARG A 386 -35.91 1.52 5.24
CA ARG A 386 -35.79 1.50 3.78
C ARG A 386 -35.15 2.82 3.33
N LEU A 387 -33.90 2.75 2.87
CA LEU A 387 -33.32 3.82 2.06
C LEU A 387 -34.20 4.01 0.82
N GLN A 388 -34.70 5.23 0.63
CA GLN A 388 -35.53 5.58 -0.52
C GLN A 388 -34.73 5.36 -1.81
N GLN A 389 -35.32 4.66 -2.77
CA GLN A 389 -34.72 4.51 -4.10
C GLN A 389 -34.65 5.89 -4.78
N PRO A 390 -33.57 6.21 -5.52
CA PRO A 390 -33.52 7.45 -6.27
C PRO A 390 -34.60 7.46 -7.37
N PRO A 391 -35.15 8.63 -7.71
CA PRO A 391 -36.22 8.75 -8.68
C PRO A 391 -35.79 8.29 -10.09
N PRO A 392 -36.71 7.75 -10.91
CA PRO A 392 -36.41 7.16 -12.22
C PRO A 392 -35.73 8.11 -13.23
N GLU A 393 -35.86 9.41 -13.04
CA GLU A 393 -35.36 10.46 -13.94
C GLU A 393 -33.83 10.49 -14.06
N TYR A 394 -33.10 9.91 -13.08
CA TYR A 394 -31.64 9.84 -13.09
C TYR A 394 -31.07 8.91 -14.19
N PHE A 395 -31.86 7.94 -14.67
CA PHE A 395 -31.40 6.95 -15.65
C PHE A 395 -31.45 7.44 -17.11
N GLU A 396 -32.34 8.38 -17.44
CA GLU A 396 -32.48 8.90 -18.80
C GLU A 396 -31.34 9.88 -19.17
N GLN A 397 -30.82 10.65 -18.20
CA GLN A 397 -29.72 11.60 -18.45
C GLN A 397 -28.40 10.91 -18.81
N ARG A 398 -28.15 9.68 -18.33
CA ARG A 398 -26.90 8.94 -18.59
C ARG A 398 -26.81 8.33 -19.99
N LYS A 399 -27.94 8.13 -20.68
CA LYS A 399 -27.95 7.63 -22.07
C LYS A 399 -27.54 8.69 -23.09
N ALA A 400 -27.79 9.96 -22.82
CA ALA A 400 -27.51 11.07 -23.75
C ALA A 400 -26.02 11.43 -23.86
N ALA A 401 -25.19 11.11 -22.84
CA ALA A 401 -23.79 11.51 -22.78
C ALA A 401 -22.80 10.61 -23.55
N ARG A 402 -23.27 9.53 -24.23
CA ARG A 402 -22.40 8.51 -24.83
C ARG A 402 -22.21 8.58 -26.36
N THR A 403 -22.69 9.64 -27.01
CA THR A 403 -22.53 9.85 -28.45
C THR A 403 -21.83 11.17 -28.73
N ARG A 404 -20.50 11.16 -28.82
CA ARG A 404 -19.66 12.05 -29.66
C ARG A 404 -18.16 11.82 -29.40
N VAL A 405 -17.47 11.16 -30.33
CA VAL A 405 -16.02 11.32 -30.55
C VAL A 405 -15.79 11.28 -32.07
N PRO A 406 -15.23 12.33 -32.70
CA PRO A 406 -14.77 12.25 -34.07
C PRO A 406 -13.24 12.21 -34.18
N GLY A 407 -12.75 11.43 -35.15
CA GLY A 407 -11.72 11.90 -36.08
C GLY A 407 -10.25 11.61 -35.79
N ARG A 408 -9.74 10.51 -36.35
CA ARG A 408 -8.30 10.24 -36.59
C ARG A 408 -7.70 11.24 -37.59
N GLY A 409 -6.63 11.93 -37.20
CA GLY A 409 -5.75 12.70 -38.09
C GLY A 409 -4.48 11.92 -38.44
N LYS A 410 -4.09 11.94 -39.73
CA LYS A 410 -2.88 11.34 -40.32
C LYS A 410 -1.62 12.15 -39.95
N VAL A 411 -0.51 11.45 -39.70
CA VAL A 411 0.85 12.03 -39.58
C VAL A 411 1.63 11.73 -40.87
N LEU A 412 2.23 12.78 -41.46
CA LEU A 412 3.16 12.71 -42.58
C LEU A 412 4.55 13.14 -42.11
N ALA A 413 5.53 12.33 -42.55
CA ALA A 413 6.93 12.56 -42.88
C ALA A 413 7.71 13.78 -42.32
N SER A 414 8.89 13.43 -41.78
CA SER A 414 10.11 14.24 -41.59
C SER A 414 10.71 14.76 -42.91
N PRO A 415 11.65 15.74 -42.85
CA PRO A 415 13.08 15.35 -43.03
C PRO A 415 14.16 16.27 -42.37
N SER A 416 15.35 15.66 -42.22
CA SER A 416 16.73 16.15 -42.54
C SER A 416 17.40 17.22 -41.64
N GLU A 417 18.55 16.90 -40.99
CA GLU A 417 19.96 17.17 -41.42
C GLU A 417 20.28 18.68 -41.40
N THR A 418 21.36 19.23 -40.82
CA THR A 418 22.80 18.91 -40.88
C THR A 418 23.58 19.95 -40.03
N ASP A 419 24.78 19.59 -39.56
CA ASP A 419 26.05 20.37 -39.47
C ASP A 419 26.13 21.71 -38.71
N ALA A 420 27.23 22.18 -38.13
CA ALA A 420 28.59 21.71 -37.81
C ALA A 420 29.28 22.84 -37.01
N ALA A 421 30.36 22.52 -36.26
CA ALA A 421 31.56 23.36 -35.99
C ALA A 421 31.38 24.73 -35.25
N GLN A 422 32.31 25.34 -34.49
CA GLN A 422 33.69 25.12 -34.02
C GLN A 422 34.07 26.32 -33.10
N SER A 423 35.26 26.25 -32.47
CA SER A 423 36.09 27.34 -31.87
C SER A 423 35.85 27.62 -30.38
N GLU A 424 36.72 27.25 -29.43
CA GLU A 424 38.10 27.74 -29.13
C GLU A 424 38.20 29.26 -28.88
N VAL A 425 38.58 29.69 -27.66
CA VAL A 425 39.94 30.16 -27.25
C VAL A 425 39.92 30.79 -25.84
N ALA A 426 40.80 30.24 -24.98
CA ALA A 426 41.66 30.77 -23.90
C ALA A 426 41.42 32.07 -23.11
N SER A 427 41.73 32.00 -21.80
CA SER A 427 42.70 32.82 -20.99
C SER A 427 42.16 33.02 -19.56
N GLU A 428 42.76 32.42 -18.52
CA GLU A 428 43.93 32.80 -17.70
C GLU A 428 43.69 33.84 -16.57
N LYS A 429 44.08 33.42 -15.35
CA LYS A 429 44.32 34.18 -14.09
C LYS A 429 43.06 34.70 -13.38
N GLU A 430 42.97 34.78 -12.05
CA GLU A 430 43.98 35.05 -11.02
C GLU A 430 43.43 34.65 -9.64
N GLN A 431 44.36 34.43 -8.70
CA GLN A 431 44.13 33.97 -7.34
C GLN A 431 44.08 35.18 -6.40
N ALA A 432 43.01 35.32 -5.61
CA ALA A 432 42.97 36.25 -4.49
C ALA A 432 42.14 35.67 -3.34
N SER A 433 42.81 35.54 -2.18
CA SER A 433 42.21 35.32 -0.88
C SER A 433 41.43 36.55 -0.44
N LEU A 434 40.37 36.38 0.35
CA LEU A 434 40.09 37.17 1.57
C LEU A 434 38.80 36.70 2.24
N ASP A 435 38.89 36.60 3.57
CA ASP A 435 37.78 36.53 4.51
C ASP A 435 36.77 37.67 4.27
N VAL A 436 35.47 37.35 4.22
CA VAL A 436 34.39 38.34 4.35
C VAL A 436 33.37 37.85 5.35
N ALA A 437 33.38 38.51 6.49
CA ALA A 437 32.39 38.45 7.54
C ALA A 437 31.00 38.89 7.06
N ALA A 438 29.99 38.35 7.74
CA ALA A 438 28.58 38.53 7.53
C ALA A 438 28.12 40.00 7.33
N ALA A 439 27.34 40.22 6.28
CA ALA A 439 26.37 41.30 6.18
C ALA A 439 24.98 40.71 5.87
N PRO A 440 23.91 41.13 6.55
CA PRO A 440 22.56 40.61 6.32
C PRO A 440 21.87 41.39 5.20
N GLY A 441 21.21 40.67 4.29
CA GLY A 441 20.16 41.26 3.46
C GLY A 441 20.30 41.13 1.95
N VAL A 442 20.38 39.90 1.44
CA VAL A 442 19.72 39.45 0.19
C VAL A 442 19.45 37.95 0.38
N SER A 443 18.19 37.53 0.33
CA SER A 443 17.77 36.13 0.49
C SER A 443 18.32 35.32 -0.68
N SER A 444 19.52 34.77 -0.51
CA SER A 444 20.28 34.14 -1.58
C SER A 444 19.53 32.90 -2.08
N GLY A 445 19.40 32.79 -3.41
CA GLY A 445 18.81 31.65 -4.12
C GLY A 445 19.68 30.40 -3.98
N LEU A 446 19.93 29.98 -2.75
CA LEU A 446 20.72 28.82 -2.39
C LEU A 446 19.82 27.82 -1.70
N SER A 447 19.92 26.57 -2.11
CA SER A 447 19.18 25.47 -1.52
C SER A 447 20.14 24.38 -1.06
N ARG A 448 19.94 23.87 0.15
CA ARG A 448 20.69 22.73 0.66
C ARG A 448 19.94 21.44 0.33
N TRP A 449 20.67 20.43 -0.13
CA TRP A 449 20.13 19.14 -0.51
C TRP A 449 20.93 18.02 0.13
N LYS A 450 20.27 16.91 0.44
CA LYS A 450 20.89 15.70 0.97
C LYS A 450 20.72 14.56 -0.02
N VAL A 451 21.78 13.81 -0.25
CA VAL A 451 21.79 12.65 -1.15
C VAL A 451 21.08 11.48 -0.48
N MET A 452 20.03 10.96 -1.11
CA MET A 452 19.21 9.87 -0.58
C MET A 452 19.45 8.54 -1.30
N CYS A 453 19.94 8.57 -2.54
CA CYS A 453 20.14 7.36 -3.35
C CYS A 453 21.48 6.66 -3.10
N SER A 454 21.42 5.33 -2.94
CA SER A 454 22.56 4.42 -2.77
C SER A 454 22.77 3.58 -4.05
N PRO A 455 24.01 3.36 -4.52
CA PRO A 455 25.27 3.62 -3.81
C PRO A 455 25.79 5.06 -3.93
N HIS A 456 25.53 5.76 -5.03
CA HIS A 456 26.01 7.13 -5.26
C HIS A 456 25.23 7.84 -6.37
N VAL A 457 25.29 9.17 -6.39
CA VAL A 457 24.74 10.05 -7.43
C VAL A 457 25.89 10.63 -8.25
N ALA A 458 25.78 10.56 -9.58
CA ALA A 458 26.81 11.07 -10.48
C ALA A 458 26.79 12.61 -10.58
N VAL A 459 27.97 13.23 -10.44
CA VAL A 459 28.17 14.66 -10.69
C VAL A 459 28.78 14.88 -12.07
N ARG A 460 28.22 15.80 -12.84
CA ARG A 460 28.54 16.04 -14.26
C ARG A 460 29.09 17.44 -14.48
N ALA A 461 29.98 17.60 -15.46
CA ALA A 461 30.53 18.89 -15.88
C ALA A 461 29.50 19.82 -16.54
N LYS A 462 28.38 19.27 -17.01
CA LYS A 462 27.33 19.98 -17.76
C LYS A 462 25.96 19.44 -17.34
N PRO A 463 24.88 20.23 -17.41
CA PRO A 463 23.52 19.82 -17.05
C PRO A 463 22.90 18.90 -18.12
N LYS A 464 23.52 17.74 -18.36
CA LYS A 464 23.05 16.71 -19.29
C LYS A 464 23.58 15.34 -18.89
N ALA A 465 22.80 14.28 -19.16
CA ALA A 465 23.16 12.91 -18.77
C ALA A 465 24.49 12.44 -19.39
N THR A 466 24.81 12.91 -20.60
CA THR A 466 26.05 12.61 -21.34
C THR A 466 27.22 13.52 -20.94
N GLY A 467 27.07 14.36 -19.91
CA GLY A 467 28.14 15.20 -19.39
C GLY A 467 29.31 14.37 -18.87
N LYS A 468 30.54 14.91 -18.96
CA LYS A 468 31.71 14.27 -18.36
C LYS A 468 31.47 14.09 -16.86
N LEU A 469 31.72 12.89 -16.32
CA LEU A 469 31.70 12.65 -14.88
C LEU A 469 32.83 13.47 -14.24
N VAL A 470 32.50 14.34 -13.30
CA VAL A 470 33.48 15.15 -12.54
C VAL A 470 33.54 14.76 -11.07
N GLY A 471 32.59 13.96 -10.61
CA GLY A 471 32.55 13.45 -9.24
C GLY A 471 31.39 12.50 -9.04
N GLN A 472 31.29 12.01 -7.82
CA GLN A 472 30.17 11.22 -7.31
C GLN A 472 29.82 11.77 -5.94
N LEU A 473 28.55 11.68 -5.56
CA LEU A 473 28.09 11.98 -4.21
C LEU A 473 27.53 10.72 -3.58
N TYR A 474 27.78 10.52 -2.30
CA TYR A 474 27.34 9.33 -1.57
C TYR A 474 26.11 9.61 -0.71
N THR A 475 25.34 8.56 -0.41
CA THR A 475 24.17 8.65 0.48
C THR A 475 24.55 9.35 1.78
N GLY A 476 23.76 10.36 2.16
CA GLY A 476 23.98 11.16 3.36
C GLY A 476 24.82 12.42 3.18
N GLU A 477 25.57 12.57 2.08
CA GLU A 477 26.30 13.81 1.79
C GLU A 477 25.32 14.96 1.57
N GLU A 478 25.64 16.13 2.14
CA GLU A 478 24.89 17.37 1.95
C GLU A 478 25.60 18.25 0.92
N ILE A 479 24.83 18.88 0.03
CA ILE A 479 25.34 19.75 -1.02
C ILE A 479 24.59 21.08 -1.00
N LEU A 480 25.30 22.17 -1.29
CA LEU A 480 24.70 23.47 -1.49
C LEU A 480 24.57 23.72 -2.99
N CYS A 481 23.36 24.05 -3.44
CA CYS A 481 23.05 24.26 -4.85
C CYS A 481 22.50 25.67 -5.12
N GLU A 482 22.81 26.20 -6.30
CA GLU A 482 22.22 27.43 -6.85
C GLU A 482 20.80 27.15 -7.38
N ASN A 483 19.84 28.07 -7.17
CA ASN A 483 18.40 27.79 -7.37
C ASN A 483 17.93 27.79 -8.85
N GLU A 484 17.01 26.85 -9.10
CA GLU A 484 15.87 26.75 -10.04
C GLU A 484 15.96 27.06 -11.56
N ASP A 485 16.88 27.89 -12.08
CA ASP A 485 16.83 28.26 -13.51
C ASP A 485 17.15 27.09 -14.48
N HIS A 486 17.71 26.00 -13.96
CA HIS A 486 18.20 24.87 -14.74
C HIS A 486 17.58 23.53 -14.35
N LEU A 487 16.42 23.51 -13.67
CA LEU A 487 15.69 22.27 -13.41
C LEU A 487 15.52 21.44 -14.71
N PRO A 488 15.78 20.12 -14.67
CA PRO A 488 15.99 19.28 -13.49
C PRO A 488 17.43 19.24 -12.95
N TRP A 489 18.40 19.95 -13.54
CA TRP A 489 19.78 19.94 -13.09
C TRP A 489 20.06 21.04 -12.05
N LEU A 490 20.66 20.66 -10.94
CA LEU A 490 21.12 21.58 -9.91
C LEU A 490 22.61 21.80 -10.05
N ARG A 491 23.03 23.07 -10.02
CA ARG A 491 24.44 23.42 -9.98
C ARG A 491 24.93 23.32 -8.54
N ILE A 492 25.94 22.48 -8.31
CA ILE A 492 26.60 22.34 -7.02
C ILE A 492 27.57 23.51 -6.84
N LEU A 493 27.39 24.27 -5.76
CA LEU A 493 28.31 25.32 -5.34
C LEU A 493 29.33 24.80 -4.33
N GLU A 494 28.88 23.95 -3.41
CA GLU A 494 29.70 23.45 -2.33
C GLU A 494 29.33 22.01 -1.93
N VAL A 495 30.35 21.20 -1.64
CA VAL A 495 30.24 19.90 -0.98
C VAL A 495 31.22 19.90 0.20
N PRO A 496 30.76 19.76 1.44
CA PRO A 496 31.64 19.75 2.61
C PRO A 496 32.75 18.70 2.47
N GLY A 497 34.01 19.14 2.59
CA GLY A 497 35.18 18.27 2.55
C GLY A 497 35.60 17.75 1.16
N ARG A 498 34.96 18.19 0.06
CA ARG A 498 35.34 17.78 -1.30
C ARG A 498 35.37 18.99 -2.24
N GLN A 499 36.48 19.16 -2.95
CA GLN A 499 36.58 20.16 -4.00
C GLN A 499 36.08 19.59 -5.33
N LEU A 500 35.01 20.19 -5.87
CA LEU A 500 34.49 19.90 -7.20
C LEU A 500 34.80 21.09 -8.13
N PRO A 501 34.84 20.90 -9.47
CA PRO A 501 34.97 22.01 -10.39
C PRO A 501 33.78 22.98 -10.26
N SER A 502 33.99 24.26 -10.59
CA SER A 502 32.96 25.32 -10.53
C SER A 502 31.74 25.09 -11.44
N GLU A 503 31.86 24.12 -12.36
CA GLU A 503 30.80 23.63 -13.24
C GLU A 503 30.39 22.19 -12.86
N ALA A 504 30.07 21.97 -11.58
CA ALA A 504 29.54 20.70 -11.10
C ALA A 504 28.01 20.71 -11.10
N TRP A 505 27.40 19.71 -11.73
CA TRP A 505 25.95 19.59 -11.87
C TRP A 505 25.48 18.23 -11.38
N VAL A 506 24.34 18.20 -10.71
CA VAL A 506 23.67 16.99 -10.26
C VAL A 506 22.22 17.00 -10.71
N LEU A 507 21.66 15.82 -11.01
CA LEU A 507 20.27 15.70 -11.39
C LEU A 507 19.38 15.73 -10.14
N SER A 508 18.43 16.66 -10.07
CA SER A 508 17.35 16.63 -9.08
C SER A 508 16.15 15.85 -9.59
N ASP A 509 15.49 15.13 -8.70
CA ASP A 509 14.32 14.31 -9.04
C ASP A 509 13.07 15.10 -9.40
N VAL A 510 13.16 16.43 -9.44
CA VAL A 510 11.98 17.27 -9.23
C VAL A 510 10.92 17.07 -10.31
N HIS A 511 11.23 16.67 -11.56
CA HIS A 511 10.17 16.44 -12.57
C HIS A 511 10.53 15.54 -13.77
N LEU A 512 11.48 14.62 -13.67
CA LEU A 512 11.73 13.72 -14.81
C LEU A 512 10.81 12.51 -14.77
N THR A 513 9.66 12.65 -15.42
CA THR A 513 8.82 11.54 -15.90
C THR A 513 9.60 10.50 -16.70
N GLU A 514 10.79 10.81 -17.22
CA GLU A 514 11.69 9.88 -17.92
C GLU A 514 12.76 9.20 -17.02
N ALA A 515 13.04 9.72 -15.82
CA ALA A 515 14.05 9.12 -14.92
C ALA A 515 13.44 8.03 -14.01
N THR A 516 12.16 8.15 -13.69
CA THR A 516 11.35 7.10 -13.04
C THR A 516 11.27 5.83 -13.88
N ASP A 517 11.38 5.91 -15.20
CA ASP A 517 11.41 4.74 -16.11
C ASP A 517 12.64 3.83 -15.89
N ILE A 518 13.65 4.32 -15.16
CA ILE A 518 14.90 3.60 -14.88
C ILE A 518 14.96 3.09 -13.43
N GLY A 519 13.93 3.33 -12.61
CA GLY A 519 13.81 2.76 -11.24
C GLY A 519 14.81 3.29 -10.21
N ILE A 520 15.32 4.51 -10.37
CA ILE A 520 16.45 5.03 -9.56
C ILE A 520 16.01 5.68 -8.22
N GLY A 521 14.71 5.80 -7.97
CA GLY A 521 14.18 6.37 -6.72
C GLY A 521 14.50 7.86 -6.54
N ILE A 522 14.33 8.39 -5.32
CA ILE A 522 14.69 9.78 -4.98
C ILE A 522 16.21 9.86 -4.83
N LEU A 523 16.88 10.53 -5.77
CA LEU A 523 18.29 10.93 -5.74
C LEU A 523 18.61 11.95 -4.63
N LEU A 524 17.84 13.05 -4.55
CA LEU A 524 18.14 14.20 -3.69
C LEU A 524 16.90 14.70 -2.93
N LYS A 525 17.06 15.00 -1.64
CA LYS A 525 16.02 15.61 -0.79
C LYS A 525 16.44 17.02 -0.39
N ARG A 526 15.63 18.03 -0.73
CA ARG A 526 15.84 19.41 -0.27
C ARG A 526 15.71 19.45 1.26
N THR A 527 16.72 19.97 1.95
CA THR A 527 16.71 20.16 3.40
C THR A 527 16.30 21.61 3.69
N CYS A 528 15.35 21.81 4.60
CA CYS A 528 14.99 23.16 5.04
C CYS A 528 16.20 23.80 5.71
N ASN A 529 16.52 25.05 5.36
CA ASN A 529 17.46 25.85 6.13
C ASN A 529 16.83 26.07 7.52
N ARG A 530 17.37 25.41 8.55
CA ARG A 530 17.12 25.79 9.95
C ARG A 530 18.04 26.94 10.32
#